data_AF-A0ABD3X0V3-F1
#
_entry.id   AF-A0ABD3X0V3-F1
#
_cell.length_a   1.000
_cell.length_b   1.000
_cell.length_c   1.000
_cell.angle_alpha   90.00
_cell.angle_beta   90.00
_cell.angle_gamma   90.00
#
_symmetry.space_group_name_H-M   'P 1'
#
loop_
_entity.id
_entity.type
_entity.pdbx_description
1 polymer ?
#
loop_
_entity_poly.entity_id
_entity_poly.type
_entity_poly.pdbx_seq_one_letter_code
_entity_poly.pdbx_strand_id
1 'polypeptide(L)'
;MNLIHKVRNAFEFIHDKYIDEVDLVFKSDDDTYAIIENLRFLPSHYNASKPGYLGFIFDKYVTNGYMSGWAGYVISRQGIKQLVQNDIRENKCPYLKTNKKSRTQRRPGNREVFSEQPSSTFEFTRCVW
;
A
#
# COMPACT_ATOMS: atom_id res chain seq x y z
N MET A 1 -2.28 -19.70 -8.77
CA MET A 1 -3.01 -18.75 -7.91
C MET A 1 -2.59 -17.34 -8.28
N ASN A 2 -3.52 -16.38 -8.36
CA ASN A 2 -3.20 -14.99 -8.76
C ASN A 2 -2.71 -14.20 -7.53
N LEU A 3 -1.53 -13.58 -7.60
CA LEU A 3 -0.91 -12.84 -6.49
C LEU A 3 -1.80 -11.67 -6.03
N ILE A 4 -2.46 -11.00 -6.97
CA ILE A 4 -3.35 -9.87 -6.69
C ILE A 4 -4.53 -10.32 -5.84
N HIS A 5 -5.13 -11.48 -6.14
CA HIS A 5 -6.21 -12.04 -5.34
C HIS A 5 -5.73 -12.42 -3.94
N LYS A 6 -4.51 -12.96 -3.80
CA LYS A 6 -3.93 -13.30 -2.49
C LYS A 6 -3.86 -12.05 -1.59
N VAL A 7 -3.35 -10.95 -2.15
CA VAL A 7 -3.20 -9.68 -1.41
C VAL A 7 -4.57 -9.06 -1.09
N ARG A 8 -5.50 -9.01 -2.05
CA ARG A 8 -6.87 -8.50 -1.82
C ARG A 8 -7.58 -9.26 -0.71
N ASN A 9 -7.59 -10.59 -0.79
CA ASN A 9 -8.23 -11.43 0.22
C ASN A 9 -7.58 -11.27 1.60
N ALA A 10 -6.25 -11.09 1.66
CA ALA A 10 -5.56 -10.84 2.92
C ALA A 10 -5.99 -9.51 3.55
N PHE A 11 -6.11 -8.43 2.77
CA PHE A 11 -6.58 -7.15 3.29
C PHE A 11 -8.04 -7.17 3.72
N GLU A 12 -8.92 -7.84 2.97
CA GLU A 12 -10.31 -8.05 3.39
C GLU A 12 -10.37 -8.85 4.70
N PHE A 13 -9.58 -9.91 4.82
CA PHE A 13 -9.53 -10.73 6.04
C PHE A 13 -9.04 -9.94 7.26
N ILE A 14 -7.99 -9.12 7.10
CA ILE A 14 -7.49 -8.25 8.16
C ILE A 14 -8.55 -7.20 8.52
N HIS A 15 -9.19 -6.60 7.52
CA HIS A 15 -10.27 -5.63 7.72
C HIS A 15 -11.44 -6.20 8.51
N ASP A 16 -11.87 -7.41 8.20
CA ASP A 16 -13.10 -7.97 8.78
C ASP A 16 -12.88 -8.58 10.17
N LYS A 17 -11.66 -9.04 10.48
CA LYS A 17 -11.38 -9.73 11.75
C LYS A 17 -10.54 -8.95 12.75
N TYR A 18 -9.58 -8.15 12.28
CA TYR A 18 -8.51 -7.62 13.14
C TYR A 18 -8.35 -6.11 13.04
N ILE A 19 -9.20 -5.41 12.29
CA ILE A 19 -8.96 -4.01 11.97
C ILE A 19 -8.92 -3.11 13.19
N ASP A 20 -9.68 -3.42 14.24
CA ASP A 20 -9.70 -2.63 15.47
C ASP A 20 -8.62 -3.10 16.48
N GLU A 21 -7.93 -4.19 16.20
CA GLU A 21 -6.84 -4.77 17.01
C GLU A 21 -5.44 -4.39 16.49
N VAL A 22 -5.34 -3.94 15.24
CA VAL A 22 -4.06 -3.60 14.60
C VAL A 22 -3.96 -2.10 14.31
N ASP A 23 -2.80 -1.51 14.58
CA ASP A 23 -2.50 -0.12 14.21
C ASP A 23 -1.82 -0.03 12.84
N LEU A 24 -0.95 -1.00 12.54
CA LEU A 24 -0.11 -1.04 11.35
C LEU A 24 -0.06 -2.47 10.80
N VAL A 25 -0.15 -2.57 9.48
CA VAL A 25 -0.05 -3.84 8.74
C VAL A 25 1.20 -3.79 7.86
N PHE A 26 2.10 -4.76 8.01
CA PHE A 26 3.27 -4.90 7.15
C PHE A 26 3.05 -6.03 6.14
N LYS A 27 3.19 -5.71 4.85
CA LYS A 27 3.19 -6.69 3.76
C LYS A 27 4.63 -6.87 3.27
N SER A 28 5.05 -8.11 3.12
CA SER A 28 6.33 -8.48 2.50
C SER A 28 6.22 -9.82 1.75
N ASP A 29 7.28 -10.19 1.04
CA ASP A 29 7.43 -11.53 0.47
C ASP A 29 8.10 -12.46 1.50
N ASP A 30 8.11 -13.77 1.25
CA ASP A 30 8.66 -14.80 2.15
C ASP A 30 10.20 -14.84 2.19
N ASP A 31 10.83 -14.21 1.21
CA ASP A 31 12.28 -14.00 1.10
C ASP A 31 12.75 -12.61 1.58
N THR A 32 11.85 -11.82 2.19
CA THR A 32 12.17 -10.47 2.69
C THR A 32 12.74 -10.51 4.11
N TYR A 33 13.94 -9.94 4.30
CA TYR A 33 14.52 -9.70 5.62
C TYR A 33 14.10 -8.34 6.18
N ALA A 34 13.54 -8.30 7.38
CA ALA A 34 13.11 -7.08 8.06
C ALA A 34 13.67 -7.01 9.48
N ILE A 35 14.20 -5.83 9.84
CA ILE A 35 14.60 -5.50 11.23
C ILE A 35 13.38 -4.91 11.92
N ILE A 36 12.74 -5.70 12.78
CA ILE A 36 11.44 -5.36 13.37
C ILE A 36 11.55 -4.17 14.33
N GLU A 37 12.69 -3.96 14.98
CA GLU A 37 12.96 -2.81 15.84
C GLU A 37 12.83 -1.50 15.06
N ASN A 38 13.44 -1.44 13.87
CA ASN A 38 13.34 -0.29 12.98
C ASN A 38 11.92 -0.13 12.43
N LEU A 39 11.28 -1.26 12.10
CA LEU A 39 9.91 -1.28 11.60
C LEU A 39 8.88 -0.82 12.64
N ARG A 40 9.17 -0.99 13.93
CA ARG A 40 8.33 -0.47 15.02
C ARG A 40 8.63 1.00 15.30
N PHE A 41 9.91 1.38 15.30
CA PHE A 41 10.35 2.73 15.64
C PHE A 41 9.96 3.77 14.60
N LEU A 42 10.10 3.46 13.31
CA LEU A 42 9.86 4.45 12.26
C LEU A 42 8.37 4.86 12.18
N PRO A 43 7.40 3.94 12.11
CA PRO A 43 5.99 4.31 12.06
C PRO A 43 5.35 4.64 13.41
N SER A 44 6.02 4.45 14.56
CA SER A 44 5.48 4.85 15.86
C SER A 44 5.24 6.35 16.00
N HIS A 45 5.84 7.15 15.12
CA HIS A 45 5.68 8.61 15.07
C HIS A 45 4.40 9.05 14.35
N TYR A 46 3.65 8.09 13.79
CA TYR A 46 2.45 8.37 12.99
C TYR A 46 1.17 7.86 13.64
N ASN A 47 0.06 8.54 13.36
CA ASN A 47 -1.24 8.18 13.89
C ASN A 47 -1.92 7.12 13.01
N ALA A 48 -2.14 5.92 13.55
CA ALA A 48 -2.82 4.82 12.86
C ALA A 48 -4.26 5.13 12.43
N SER A 49 -4.91 6.10 13.10
CA SER A 49 -6.26 6.57 12.76
C SER A 49 -6.27 7.53 11.56
N LYS A 50 -5.11 7.97 11.07
CA LYS A 50 -4.98 8.70 9.81
C LYS A 50 -4.56 7.72 8.70
N PRO A 51 -5.14 7.83 7.49
CA PRO A 51 -4.78 6.94 6.41
C PRO A 51 -3.35 7.26 5.95
N GLY A 52 -2.49 6.26 5.89
CA GLY A 52 -1.07 6.40 5.58
C GLY A 52 -0.43 5.09 5.14
N TYR A 53 0.65 5.17 4.37
CA TYR A 53 1.49 4.03 4.02
C TYR A 53 2.97 4.42 3.91
N LEU A 54 3.85 3.45 4.11
CA LEU A 54 5.30 3.62 4.05
C LEU A 54 5.93 2.47 3.30
N GLY A 55 6.94 2.75 2.50
CA GLY A 55 7.64 1.74 1.71
C GLY A 55 8.19 2.34 0.43
N PHE A 56 8.61 1.46 -0.49
CA PHE A 56 9.23 1.90 -1.72
C PHE A 56 8.20 2.09 -2.83
N ILE A 57 8.02 3.33 -3.29
CA ILE A 57 7.18 3.65 -4.44
C ILE A 57 7.95 3.35 -5.71
N PHE A 58 7.44 2.43 -6.52
CA PHE A 58 7.97 2.08 -7.82
C PHE A 58 7.20 2.82 -8.92
N ASP A 59 7.81 3.86 -9.49
CA ASP A 59 7.20 4.79 -10.44
C ASP A 59 7.74 4.66 -11.88
N LYS A 60 8.43 3.55 -12.18
CA LYS A 60 9.04 3.34 -13.50
C LYS A 60 8.01 3.16 -14.63
N TYR A 61 6.84 2.61 -14.33
CA TYR A 61 5.84 2.22 -15.33
C TYR A 61 4.48 2.91 -15.17
N VAL A 62 4.25 3.59 -14.05
CA VAL A 62 2.97 4.23 -13.72
C VAL A 62 3.28 5.61 -13.17
N THR A 63 2.60 6.64 -13.70
CA THR A 63 2.86 8.07 -13.38
C THR A 63 2.76 8.37 -11.88
N ASN A 64 1.87 7.68 -11.17
CA ASN A 64 1.67 7.86 -9.72
C ASN A 64 2.45 6.83 -8.89
N GLY A 65 3.15 5.90 -9.54
CA GLY A 65 3.82 4.76 -8.92
C GLY A 65 2.88 3.71 -8.35
N TYR A 66 3.45 2.73 -7.67
CA TYR A 66 2.76 1.80 -6.77
C TYR A 66 3.75 1.26 -5.73
N MET A 67 3.27 0.71 -4.62
CA MET A 67 4.15 0.17 -3.59
C MET A 67 4.80 -1.12 -4.07
N SER A 68 6.13 -1.19 -4.04
CA SER A 68 6.86 -2.39 -4.44
C SER A 68 6.57 -3.55 -3.50
N GLY A 69 6.19 -4.69 -4.07
CA GLY A 69 5.93 -5.91 -3.30
C GLY A 69 7.15 -6.43 -2.54
N TRP A 70 8.31 -6.43 -3.20
CA TRP A 70 9.53 -7.06 -2.68
C TRP A 70 10.25 -6.22 -1.62
N ALA A 71 10.17 -4.89 -1.72
CA ALA A 71 10.70 -4.00 -0.68
C ALA A 71 9.90 -4.04 0.63
N GLY A 72 8.68 -4.57 0.55
CA GLY A 72 7.70 -4.49 1.62
C GLY A 72 7.15 -3.08 1.84
N TYR A 73 6.00 -3.02 2.49
CA TYR A 73 5.37 -1.76 2.86
C TYR A 73 4.47 -1.90 4.08
N VAL A 74 4.34 -0.80 4.82
CA VAL A 74 3.46 -0.66 5.99
C VAL A 74 2.24 0.16 5.59
N ILE A 75 1.05 -0.24 6.04
CA ILE A 75 -0.20 0.52 5.87
C ILE A 75 -0.81 0.74 7.27
N SER A 76 -1.35 1.93 7.52
CA SER A 76 -2.09 2.21 8.75
C SER A 76 -3.47 1.55 8.78
N ARG A 77 -4.03 1.37 9.98
CA ARG A 77 -5.41 0.90 10.20
C ARG A 77 -6.41 1.64 9.32
N GLN A 78 -6.38 2.98 9.36
CA GLN A 78 -7.32 3.78 8.58
C GLN A 78 -7.07 3.65 7.07
N GLY A 79 -5.82 3.44 6.64
CA GLY A 79 -5.48 3.14 5.26
C GLY A 79 -6.10 1.83 4.77
N ILE A 80 -6.07 0.77 5.58
CA ILE A 80 -6.73 -0.50 5.27
C ILE A 80 -8.25 -0.35 5.21
N LYS A 81 -8.86 0.39 6.15
CA LYS A 81 -10.31 0.69 6.12
C LYS A 81 -10.70 1.34 4.80
N GLN A 82 -9.99 2.39 4.40
CA GLN A 82 -10.28 3.10 3.15
C GLN A 82 -10.03 2.21 1.94
N LEU A 83 -8.92 1.47 1.89
CA LEU A 83 -8.58 0.59 0.79
C LEU A 83 -9.67 -0.48 0.54
N VAL A 84 -10.10 -1.17 1.60
CA VAL A 84 -11.09 -2.24 1.47
C VAL A 84 -12.46 -1.68 1.10
N GLN A 85 -12.90 -0.62 1.79
CA GLN A 85 -14.23 -0.05 1.60
C GLN A 85 -14.36 0.68 0.26
N ASN A 86 -13.38 1.52 -0.09
CA ASN A 86 -13.52 2.44 -1.22
C ASN A 86 -13.00 1.86 -2.54
N ASP A 87 -12.03 0.93 -2.50
CA ASP A 87 -11.34 0.45 -3.70
C ASP A 87 -11.63 -1.02 -4.01
N ILE A 88 -11.47 -1.91 -3.02
CA ILE A 88 -11.61 -3.36 -3.23
C ILE A 88 -13.07 -3.76 -3.41
N ARG A 89 -13.95 -3.38 -2.47
CA ARG A 89 -15.38 -3.77 -2.49
C ARG A 89 -16.19 -3.03 -3.56
N GLU A 90 -15.87 -1.76 -3.78
CA GLU A 90 -16.49 -0.93 -4.82
C GLU A 90 -15.98 -1.25 -6.24
N ASN A 91 -15.07 -2.22 -6.40
CA ASN A 91 -14.46 -2.61 -7.68
C ASN A 91 -13.89 -1.44 -8.50
N LYS A 92 -13.52 -0.34 -7.83
CA LYS A 92 -12.85 0.80 -8.48
C LYS A 92 -11.45 0.45 -8.97
N CYS A 93 -10.96 -0.72 -8.53
CA CYS A 93 -9.77 -1.35 -9.03
C CYS A 93 -10.00 -2.58 -9.91
N PRO A 94 -10.36 -2.38 -11.20
CA PRO A 94 -10.33 -3.45 -12.18
C PRO A 94 -8.89 -3.79 -12.55
N TYR A 95 -8.63 -5.07 -12.81
CA TYR A 95 -7.38 -5.59 -13.35
C TYR A 95 -6.79 -4.66 -14.41
N LEU A 96 -5.61 -4.09 -14.17
CA LEU A 96 -4.90 -3.41 -15.24
C LEU A 96 -4.51 -4.45 -16.29
N LYS A 97 -5.18 -4.41 -17.44
CA LYS A 97 -4.58 -4.91 -18.67
C LYS A 97 -3.35 -4.04 -18.92
N THR A 98 -2.16 -4.62 -18.79
CA THR A 98 -0.92 -3.92 -19.12
C THR A 98 -0.94 -3.52 -20.59
N ASN A 99 -1.35 -2.28 -20.89
CA ASN A 99 -1.00 -1.71 -22.18
C ASN A 99 0.49 -1.38 -22.11
N LYS A 100 1.30 -2.27 -22.69
CA LYS A 100 2.72 -1.99 -22.95
C LYS A 100 2.79 -0.75 -23.84
N LYS A 101 3.01 0.42 -23.27
CA LYS A 101 3.69 1.59 -23.85
C LYS A 101 3.58 2.79 -22.90
N SER A 102 4.69 3.18 -22.29
CA SER A 102 5.25 4.54 -22.45
C SER A 102 6.56 4.72 -21.67
N ARG A 103 7.56 5.12 -22.46
CA ARG A 103 8.81 5.85 -22.20
C ARG A 103 9.10 6.31 -20.76
N THR A 104 10.20 5.79 -20.21
CA THR A 104 10.88 6.21 -18.98
C THR A 104 11.15 7.71 -18.91
N GLN A 105 10.72 8.35 -17.81
CA GLN A 105 11.24 9.65 -17.39
C GLN A 105 11.67 9.52 -15.92
N ARG A 106 12.99 9.49 -15.67
CA ARG A 106 13.57 9.49 -14.31
C ARG A 106 13.36 10.87 -13.67
N ARG A 107 12.87 10.90 -12.42
CA ARG A 107 12.94 12.06 -11.51
C ARG A 107 13.29 11.60 -10.08
N PRO A 108 13.86 12.48 -9.23
CA PRO A 108 14.69 12.06 -8.12
C PRO A 108 13.92 11.88 -6.80
N GLY A 109 14.50 11.05 -5.93
CA GLY A 109 14.50 11.26 -4.48
C GLY A 109 13.38 10.58 -3.70
N ASN A 110 13.79 9.80 -2.69
CA ASN A 110 12.95 9.18 -1.67
C ASN A 110 11.82 10.12 -1.22
N ARG A 111 10.59 9.79 -1.61
CA ARG A 111 9.39 10.38 -1.01
C ARG A 111 8.94 9.45 0.11
N GLU A 112 9.27 9.81 1.35
CA GLU A 112 8.51 9.35 2.50
C GLU A 112 7.10 9.96 2.38
N VAL A 113 6.16 9.20 1.82
CA VAL A 113 4.76 9.66 1.70
C VAL A 113 4.01 9.30 2.98
N PHE A 114 4.47 9.83 4.11
CA PHE A 114 3.57 10.08 5.24
C PHE A 114 3.02 11.49 5.15
N SER A 115 2.46 11.81 3.98
CA SER A 115 1.57 12.96 3.89
C SER A 115 0.24 12.53 4.49
N GLU A 116 -0.24 13.29 5.48
CA GLU A 116 -1.64 13.27 5.87
C GLU A 116 -2.47 13.62 4.64
N GLN A 117 -2.81 12.61 3.83
CA GLN A 117 -3.61 12.81 2.63
C GLN A 117 -5.05 13.05 3.11
N PRO A 118 -5.71 14.14 2.70
CA PRO A 118 -7.13 14.31 2.98
C PRO A 118 -7.90 13.07 2.50
N SER A 119 -8.98 12.73 3.19
CA SER A 119 -9.77 11.51 2.97
C SER A 119 -10.22 11.26 1.53
N SER A 120 -10.13 12.27 0.67
CA SER A 120 -10.46 12.24 -0.76
C SER A 120 -9.28 11.90 -1.69
N THR A 121 -8.03 11.88 -1.23
CA THR A 121 -6.82 11.62 -2.04
C THR A 121 -6.00 10.43 -1.56
N PHE A 122 -6.55 9.58 -0.69
CA PHE A 122 -5.99 8.25 -0.45
C PHE A 122 -6.25 7.33 -1.65
N GLU A 123 -5.85 7.77 -2.85
CA GLU A 123 -5.67 6.91 -3.99
C GLU A 123 -4.43 6.09 -3.67
N PHE A 124 -4.63 4.88 -3.15
CA PHE A 124 -3.59 3.85 -3.07
C PHE A 124 -3.26 3.42 -4.51
N THR A 125 -2.65 4.35 -5.25
CA THR A 125 -2.11 4.24 -6.60
C THR A 125 -2.87 3.31 -7.51
N ARG A 126 -4.14 3.63 -7.74
CA ARG A 126 -5.02 3.21 -8.84
C ARG A 126 -4.71 1.84 -9.47
N CYS A 127 -4.50 0.84 -8.62
CA CYS A 127 -4.55 -0.59 -8.96
C CYS A 127 -3.33 -1.14 -9.70
N VAL A 128 -2.13 -1.08 -9.11
CA VAL A 128 -1.08 -2.10 -9.39
C VAL A 128 -0.62 -2.69 -8.07
N TRP A 129 -0.77 -4.01 -7.95
CA TRP A 129 -0.38 -4.84 -6.80
C TRP A 129 0.78 -5.74 -7.19
#